data_AF-A0A0D5MA03-F1
#
_entry.id   AF-A0A0D5MA03-F1
#
_cell.length_a   1.000
_cell.length_b   1.000
_cell.length_c   1.000
_cell.angle_alpha   90.00
_cell.angle_beta   90.00
_cell.angle_gamma   90.00
#
_symmetry.space_group_name_H-M   'P 1'
#
loop_
_entity.id
_entity.type
_entity.pdbx_description
1 polymer ?
#
loop_
_entity_poly.entity_id
_entity_poly.type
_entity_poly.pdbx_seq_one_letter_code
_entity_poly.pdbx_strand_id
1 'polypeptide(L)'
;METSMVRFEFTLKPHTDNFDIDDIVQEVDYHVTDPLIESTEIIKAEGRTITVSATLHHTVDEDRLQELAADLDYGFVCPKTGIVFDTELTDAYGKPF
;
A
#
# COMPACT_ATOMS: atom_id res chain seq x y z
N MET A 1 1.66 8.47 24.20
CA MET A 1 1.22 7.26 23.48
C MET A 1 2.33 6.98 22.49
N GLU A 2 2.89 5.78 22.50
CA GLU A 2 3.96 5.39 21.58
C GLU A 2 3.30 4.87 20.29
N THR A 3 3.54 5.55 19.17
CA THR A 3 3.09 5.11 17.85
C THR A 3 4.11 4.13 17.25
N SER A 4 3.64 3.21 16.42
CA SER A 4 4.51 2.30 15.66
C SER A 4 4.39 2.58 14.18
N MET A 5 5.53 2.56 13.49
CA MET A 5 5.60 2.67 12.03
C MET A 5 5.70 1.28 11.43
N VAL A 6 4.75 0.94 10.57
CA VAL A 6 4.67 -0.35 9.89
C VAL A 6 4.74 -0.11 8.39
N ARG A 7 5.31 -1.08 7.66
CA ARG A 7 5.46 -0.99 6.21
C ARG A 7 4.61 -2.04 5.56
N PHE A 8 3.81 -1.60 4.61
CA PHE A 8 2.95 -2.42 3.77
C PHE A 8 3.45 -2.31 2.33
N GLU A 9 3.75 -3.45 1.70
CA GLU A 9 4.17 -3.47 0.30
C GLU A 9 2.99 -3.90 -0.55
N PHE A 10 2.60 -3.03 -1.49
CA PHE A 10 1.50 -3.26 -2.40
C PHE A 10 2.06 -3.51 -3.79
N THR A 11 1.84 -4.71 -4.30
CA THR A 11 2.17 -5.03 -5.69
C THR A 11 1.00 -4.63 -6.57
N LEU A 12 1.22 -3.66 -7.46
CA LEU A 12 0.25 -3.21 -8.44
C LEU A 12 0.25 -4.17 -9.64
N LYS A 13 -0.92 -4.71 -9.95
CA LYS A 13 -1.18 -5.55 -11.13
C LYS A 13 -2.03 -4.74 -12.11
N PRO A 14 -1.39 -3.90 -12.94
CA PRO A 14 -2.06 -3.13 -13.99
C PRO A 14 -2.72 -4.09 -14.99
N HIS A 15 -3.93 -3.77 -15.45
CA HIS A 15 -4.57 -4.50 -16.55
C HIS A 15 -3.94 -4.21 -17.93
N THR A 16 -2.88 -3.40 -17.98
CA THR A 16 -2.22 -2.93 -19.20
C THR A 16 -0.71 -2.95 -18.98
N ASP A 17 0.06 -3.45 -19.94
CA ASP A 17 1.54 -3.48 -19.87
C ASP A 17 2.23 -2.15 -20.23
N ASN A 18 1.47 -1.10 -20.56
CA ASN A 18 2.01 0.08 -21.23
C ASN A 18 1.88 1.37 -20.39
N PHE A 19 2.42 1.36 -19.18
CA PHE A 19 2.51 2.55 -18.32
C PHE A 19 3.89 2.61 -17.62
N ASP A 20 4.28 3.82 -17.25
CA ASP A 20 5.55 4.10 -16.57
C ASP A 20 5.27 4.37 -15.08
N ILE A 21 5.80 3.54 -14.18
CA ILE A 21 5.50 3.61 -12.74
C ILE A 21 5.99 4.92 -12.10
N ASP A 22 7.07 5.53 -12.63
CA ASP A 22 7.60 6.81 -12.15
C ASP A 22 6.64 7.97 -12.48
N ASP A 23 5.91 7.87 -13.59
CA ASP A 23 4.82 8.80 -13.92
C ASP A 23 3.59 8.53 -13.03
N ILE A 24 3.30 7.24 -12.76
CA ILE A 24 2.16 6.84 -11.94
C ILE A 24 2.33 7.23 -10.48
N VAL A 25 3.50 7.09 -9.85
CA VAL A 25 3.64 7.40 -8.40
C VAL A 25 3.33 8.86 -8.08
N GLN A 26 3.55 9.78 -9.03
CA GLN A 26 3.25 11.20 -8.85
C GLN A 26 1.76 11.50 -9.02
N GLU A 27 1.02 10.61 -9.66
CA GLU A 27 -0.36 10.84 -10.06
C GLU A 27 -1.34 9.84 -9.48
N VAL A 28 -0.85 8.76 -8.87
CA VAL A 28 -1.66 7.71 -8.26
C VAL A 28 -2.35 8.31 -7.04
N ASP A 29 -3.67 8.34 -7.13
CA ASP A 29 -4.50 8.57 -5.98
C ASP A 29 -4.64 7.21 -5.29
N TYR A 30 -4.34 7.16 -4.00
CA TYR A 30 -4.41 5.95 -3.22
C TYR A 30 -5.17 6.20 -1.93
N HIS A 31 -5.89 5.17 -1.50
CA HIS A 31 -6.46 5.12 -0.17
C HIS A 31 -5.96 3.85 0.50
N VAL A 32 -5.60 3.99 1.76
CA VAL A 32 -5.33 2.88 2.67
C VAL A 32 -5.97 3.31 3.98
N THR A 33 -7.00 2.60 4.42
CA THR A 33 -7.79 3.00 5.58
C THR A 33 -8.01 1.83 6.52
N ASP A 34 -7.87 2.11 7.81
CA ASP A 34 -8.19 1.23 8.92
C ASP A 34 -8.32 2.09 10.20
N PRO A 35 -9.18 1.74 11.18
CA PRO A 35 -9.31 2.49 12.43
C PRO A 35 -8.02 2.63 13.26
N LEU A 36 -7.03 1.76 13.04
CA LEU A 36 -5.72 1.78 13.71
C LEU A 36 -4.70 2.67 12.99
N ILE A 37 -4.93 2.98 11.70
CA ILE A 37 -4.04 3.80 10.89
C ILE A 37 -4.28 5.28 11.19
N GLU A 38 -3.21 5.94 11.65
CA GLU A 38 -3.18 7.37 11.86
C GLU A 38 -2.85 8.13 10.57
N SER A 39 -1.91 7.61 9.78
CA SER A 39 -1.47 8.21 8.52
C SER A 39 -0.79 7.19 7.62
N THR A 40 -0.80 7.43 6.30
CA THR A 40 -0.04 6.66 5.32
C THR A 40 0.80 7.54 4.42
N GLU A 41 1.94 7.02 3.96
CA GLU A 41 2.81 7.68 2.97
C GLU A 41 3.39 6.65 1.98
N ILE A 42 3.49 7.01 0.71
CA ILE A 42 4.27 6.22 -0.26
C ILE A 42 5.76 6.52 -0.05
N ILE A 43 6.55 5.50 0.26
CA ILE A 43 8.00 5.65 0.50
C ILE A 43 8.86 5.13 -0.65
N LYS A 44 8.31 4.26 -1.50
CA LYS A 44 9.01 3.70 -2.66
C LYS A 44 8.03 3.30 -3.75
N ALA A 45 8.39 3.53 -5.00
CA ALA A 45 7.74 2.90 -6.15
C ALA A 45 8.85 2.40 -7.09
N GLU A 46 8.81 1.10 -7.44
CA GLU A 46 9.80 0.49 -8.31
C GLU A 46 9.13 -0.61 -9.14
N GLY A 47 9.28 -0.54 -10.46
CA GLY A 47 8.68 -1.51 -11.38
C GLY A 47 7.16 -1.56 -11.28
N ARG A 48 6.61 -2.60 -10.63
CA ARG A 48 5.16 -2.79 -10.41
C ARG A 48 4.80 -2.78 -8.92
N THR A 49 5.70 -2.34 -8.07
CA THR A 49 5.51 -2.39 -6.61
C THR A 49 5.53 -0.97 -6.05
N ILE A 50 4.54 -0.67 -5.20
CA ILE A 50 4.49 0.53 -4.37
C ILE A 50 4.62 0.10 -2.91
N THR A 51 5.57 0.68 -2.20
CA THR A 51 5.69 0.52 -0.75
C THR A 51 5.04 1.71 -0.07
N VAL A 52 4.04 1.43 0.76
CA VAL A 52 3.37 2.42 1.60
C VAL A 52 3.76 2.16 3.04
N SER A 53 4.22 3.19 3.72
CA SER A 53 4.35 3.17 5.17
C SER A 53 3.06 3.62 5.81
N ALA A 54 2.60 2.90 6.83
CA ALA A 54 1.50 3.33 7.68
C ALA A 54 2.01 3.59 9.10
N THR A 55 1.55 4.69 9.69
CA THR A 55 1.76 4.99 11.11
C THR A 55 0.51 4.57 11.85
N LEU A 56 0.68 3.74 12.88
CA LEU A 56 -0.42 3.26 13.71
C LEU A 56 -0.53 4.08 14.99
N HIS A 57 -1.76 4.26 15.48
CA HIS A 57 -2.04 4.97 16.74
C HIS A 57 -1.35 4.34 17.97
N HIS A 58 -1.01 3.05 17.90
CA HIS A 58 -0.27 2.34 18.94
C HIS A 58 0.54 1.18 18.34
N THR A 59 1.51 0.70 19.12
CA THR A 59 2.27 -0.51 18.81
C THR A 59 1.38 -1.74 18.83
N VAL A 60 1.47 -2.55 17.78
CA VAL A 60 0.80 -3.84 17.63
C VAL A 60 1.85 -4.94 17.44
N ASP A 61 1.52 -6.16 17.85
CA ASP A 61 2.32 -7.35 17.61
C ASP A 61 2.13 -7.92 16.20
N GLU A 62 2.96 -8.91 15.83
CA GLU A 62 2.96 -9.50 14.47
C GLU A 62 1.65 -10.18 14.09
N ASP A 63 0.95 -10.82 15.04
CA ASP A 63 -0.34 -11.47 14.80
C ASP A 63 -1.40 -10.41 14.45
N ARG A 64 -1.41 -9.32 15.21
CA ARG A 64 -2.25 -8.15 14.93
C ARG A 64 -1.92 -7.45 13.62
N LEU A 65 -0.65 -7.44 13.21
CA LEU A 65 -0.26 -6.91 11.90
C LEU A 65 -0.81 -7.74 10.75
N GLN A 66 -0.85 -9.07 10.89
CA GLN A 66 -1.43 -9.95 9.89
C GLN A 66 -2.96 -9.79 9.83
N GLU A 67 -3.64 -9.67 10.98
CA GLU A 67 -5.07 -9.35 11.02
C GLU A 67 -5.37 -8.00 10.35
N LEU A 68 -4.56 -6.98 10.65
CA LEU A 68 -4.68 -5.65 10.06
C LEU A 68 -4.46 -5.70 8.54
N ALA A 69 -3.43 -6.40 8.08
CA ALA A 69 -3.13 -6.61 6.67
C ALA A 69 -4.31 -7.26 5.93
N ALA A 70 -5.00 -8.20 6.57
CA ALA A 70 -6.14 -8.91 5.98
C ALA A 70 -7.45 -8.09 5.96
N ASP A 71 -7.67 -7.20 6.92
CA ASP A 71 -8.88 -6.35 7.00
C ASP A 71 -8.69 -4.97 6.33
N LEU A 72 -7.47 -4.66 5.90
CA LEU A 72 -7.09 -3.37 5.33
C LEU A 72 -7.97 -3.04 4.11
N ASP A 73 -8.60 -1.87 4.13
CA ASP A 73 -9.27 -1.33 2.95
C ASP A 73 -8.26 -0.48 2.17
N TYR A 74 -7.89 -0.95 0.98
CA TYR A 74 -6.91 -0.27 0.13
C TYR A 74 -7.28 -0.30 -1.35
N GLY A 75 -6.84 0.73 -2.05
CA GLY A 75 -6.99 0.80 -3.49
C GLY A 75 -6.14 1.90 -4.10
N PHE A 76 -5.72 1.65 -5.35
CA PHE A 76 -4.85 2.54 -6.11
C PHE A 76 -5.51 2.81 -7.46
N VAL A 77 -5.63 4.09 -7.81
CA VAL A 77 -6.20 4.53 -9.08
C VAL A 77 -5.31 5.60 -9.70
N CYS A 78 -5.10 5.49 -11.01
CA CYS A 78 -4.45 6.55 -11.77
C CYS A 78 -5.54 7.42 -12.44
N PRO A 79 -5.89 8.60 -11.91
CA PRO A 79 -6.95 9.45 -12.44
C PRO A 79 -6.66 9.97 -13.85
N LYS A 80 -5.38 10.15 -14.22
CA LYS A 80 -4.98 10.57 -15.58
C LYS A 80 -5.35 9.54 -16.65
N THR A 81 -5.20 8.26 -16.34
CA THR A 81 -5.40 7.16 -17.28
C THR A 81 -6.72 6.42 -17.06
N GLY A 82 -7.35 6.61 -15.90
CA GLY A 82 -8.51 5.84 -15.45
C GLY A 82 -8.18 4.39 -15.12
N ILE A 83 -6.90 4.03 -15.01
CA ILE A 83 -6.47 2.66 -14.70
C ILE A 83 -6.69 2.40 -13.21
N VAL A 84 -7.49 1.38 -12.92
CA VAL A 84 -7.59 0.78 -11.59
C VAL A 84 -6.58 -0.36 -11.52
N PHE A 85 -5.77 -0.37 -10.47
CA PHE A 85 -4.82 -1.44 -10.24
C PHE A 85 -5.47 -2.53 -9.40
N ASP A 86 -5.35 -3.79 -9.85
CA ASP A 86 -5.51 -4.91 -8.95
C ASP A 86 -4.32 -4.85 -7.97
N THR A 87 -4.58 -4.97 -6.68
CA THR A 87 -3.54 -4.74 -5.66
C THR A 87 -3.46 -5.94 -4.74
N GLU A 88 -2.23 -6.36 -4.47
CA GLU A 88 -1.94 -7.48 -3.58
C GLU A 88 -0.98 -6.99 -2.51
N LEU A 89 -1.39 -7.15 -1.26
CA LEU A 89 -0.57 -6.82 -0.10
C LEU A 89 0.45 -7.95 0.14
N THR A 90 1.72 -7.60 0.15
CA THR A 90 2.86 -8.52 0.28
C THR A 90 3.83 -8.12 1.39
N ASP A 91 4.53 -9.08 1.98
CA ASP A 91 5.60 -8.87 2.95
C ASP A 91 6.89 -8.32 2.29
N ALA A 92 7.92 -8.09 3.12
CA ALA A 92 9.26 -7.65 2.70
C ALA A 92 9.97 -8.55 1.68
N TYR A 93 9.44 -9.75 1.44
CA TYR A 93 9.96 -10.72 0.49
C TYR A 93 9.05 -10.90 -0.73
N GLY A 94 8.01 -10.06 -0.87
CA GLY A 94 7.04 -10.12 -1.96
C GLY A 94 6.08 -11.31 -1.86
N LYS A 95 5.90 -11.90 -0.68
CA LYS A 95 4.92 -12.96 -0.43
C LYS A 95 3.61 -12.33 0.03
N PRO A 96 2.46 -12.80 -0.45
CA PRO A 96 1.17 -12.30 0.03
C PRO A 96 1.04 -12.53 1.54
N PHE A 97 0.45 -11.56 2.24
CA PHE A 97 0.01 -11.72 3.63
C PHE A 97 -1.14 -12.74 3.73
#